data_AF-A0AAF3FDS4-F1
#
_entry.id   AF-A0AAF3FDS4-F1
#
_cell.length_a   1.000
_cell.length_b   1.000
_cell.length_c   1.000
_cell.angle_alpha   90.00
_cell.angle_beta   90.00
_cell.angle_gamma   90.00
#
_symmetry.space_group_name_H-M   'P 1'
#
loop_
_entity.id
_entity.type
_entity.pdbx_description
1 polymer ?
#
loop_
_entity_poly.entity_id
_entity_poly.type
_entity_poly.pdbx_seq_one_letter_code
_entity_poly.pdbx_strand_id
1 'polypeptide(L)'
;MRLSICRYSAEVVASSSTIVPTHRRAVRELRVVKNLYAKGDVASLKTMHTIMKQQKDADELASRAAAYTVALGLKLNRLKEAEKFLPKTKYCPTVIRRSLQIMFEIKQGRVDYAIDLLEDVLNEEEEVYMSENQCISEQALDALYQAINSKENTADQMKRFRNLQRILTACNRRTNRSIDELLESQIEVPMIFKEPHREIPLSNKILEQIPHFLSAEDREVKS
;
A
#
# COMPACT_ATOMS: atom_id res chain seq x y z
N MET A 1 -25.52 15.96 -8.24
CA MET A 1 -25.03 14.67 -8.78
C MET A 1 -25.02 13.68 -7.62
N ARG A 2 -25.89 12.67 -7.62
CA ARG A 2 -25.96 11.65 -6.56
C ARG A 2 -24.99 10.53 -6.89
N LEU A 3 -23.96 10.35 -6.06
CA LEU A 3 -23.07 9.20 -6.13
C LEU A 3 -23.81 7.99 -5.53
N SER A 4 -24.13 7.01 -6.37
CA SER A 4 -24.63 5.72 -5.91
C SER A 4 -23.50 4.94 -5.26
N ILE A 5 -23.56 4.80 -3.94
CA ILE A 5 -22.70 3.91 -3.16
C ILE A 5 -23.28 2.49 -3.29
N CYS A 6 -22.61 1.61 -4.02
CA CYS A 6 -22.97 0.19 -4.04
C CYS A 6 -22.58 -0.45 -2.69
N ARG A 7 -23.59 -0.65 -1.84
CA ARG A 7 -23.50 -1.50 -0.65
C ARG A 7 -23.53 -2.97 -1.09
N TYR A 8 -22.46 -3.72 -0.85
CA TYR A 8 -22.55 -5.18 -0.89
C TYR A 8 -22.88 -5.70 0.52
N SER A 9 -24.18 -5.91 0.74
CA SER A 9 -24.68 -6.81 1.77
C SER A 9 -24.33 -8.24 1.36
N ALA A 10 -23.83 -9.03 2.29
CA ALA A 10 -23.49 -10.42 2.06
C ALA A 10 -24.77 -11.25 1.90
N GLU A 11 -25.36 -11.29 0.69
CA GLU A 11 -26.29 -12.34 0.30
C GLU A 11 -26.50 -12.37 -1.23
N VAL A 12 -26.03 -13.46 -1.83
CA VAL A 12 -26.41 -14.06 -3.12
C VAL A 12 -26.27 -13.19 -4.39
N VAL A 13 -25.17 -13.40 -5.13
CA VAL A 13 -25.25 -13.54 -6.59
C VAL A 13 -24.40 -14.74 -7.02
N ALA A 14 -25.07 -15.88 -7.16
CA ALA A 14 -24.65 -16.93 -8.07
C ALA A 14 -24.88 -16.42 -9.49
N SER A 15 -23.86 -15.82 -10.11
CA SER A 15 -23.84 -15.59 -11.55
C SER A 15 -22.45 -15.85 -12.09
N SER A 16 -22.29 -17.03 -12.70
CA SER A 16 -21.49 -17.31 -13.89
C SER A 16 -20.32 -16.35 -14.15
N SER A 17 -19.20 -16.58 -13.48
CA SER A 17 -17.89 -16.32 -14.05
C SER A 17 -16.92 -17.34 -13.44
N THR A 18 -16.09 -17.93 -14.27
CA THR A 18 -15.07 -18.90 -13.88
C THR A 18 -14.07 -18.17 -12.98
N ILE A 19 -14.31 -18.20 -11.66
CA ILE A 19 -13.37 -17.62 -10.68
C ILE A 19 -12.05 -18.35 -10.88
N VAL A 20 -11.05 -17.63 -11.36
CA VAL A 20 -9.70 -18.15 -11.60
C VAL A 20 -9.22 -18.84 -10.31
N PRO A 21 -8.71 -20.09 -10.36
CA PRO A 21 -8.35 -20.87 -9.18
C PRO A 21 -7.45 -20.14 -8.16
N THR A 22 -6.63 -19.20 -8.62
CA THR A 22 -5.75 -18.34 -7.80
C THR A 22 -6.53 -17.43 -6.85
N HIS A 23 -7.62 -16.79 -7.30
CA HIS A 23 -8.41 -15.88 -6.47
C HIS A 23 -9.10 -16.61 -5.31
N ARG A 24 -9.64 -17.83 -5.53
CA ARG A 24 -10.25 -18.64 -4.45
C ARG A 24 -9.24 -19.02 -3.38
N ARG A 25 -7.99 -19.27 -3.79
CA ARG A 25 -6.89 -19.58 -2.88
C ARG A 25 -6.51 -18.36 -2.04
N ALA A 26 -6.30 -17.20 -2.67
CA ALA A 26 -5.96 -15.96 -1.97
C ALA A 26 -7.02 -15.55 -0.93
N VAL A 27 -8.33 -15.70 -1.25
CA VAL A 27 -9.42 -15.46 -0.29
C VAL A 27 -9.36 -16.41 0.91
N ARG A 28 -9.07 -17.70 0.67
CA ARG A 28 -8.94 -18.69 1.76
C ARG A 28 -7.73 -18.38 2.63
N GLU A 29 -6.58 -18.08 2.02
CA GLU A 29 -5.34 -17.73 2.71
C GLU A 29 -5.54 -16.49 3.56
N LEU A 30 -6.13 -15.42 3.02
CA LEU A 30 -6.45 -14.20 3.77
C LEU A 30 -7.34 -14.50 4.98
N ARG A 31 -8.38 -15.34 4.83
CA ARG A 31 -9.25 -15.73 5.95
C ARG A 31 -8.49 -16.47 7.04
N VAL A 32 -7.63 -17.42 6.67
CA VAL A 32 -6.80 -18.17 7.63
C VAL A 32 -5.83 -17.24 8.34
N VAL A 33 -5.15 -16.38 7.60
CA VAL A 33 -4.18 -15.39 8.10
C VAL A 33 -4.85 -14.42 9.08
N LYS A 34 -6.06 -13.92 8.76
CA LYS A 34 -6.84 -13.08 9.67
C LYS A 34 -7.18 -13.79 10.98
N ASN A 35 -7.58 -15.06 10.93
CA ASN A 35 -7.85 -15.83 12.15
C ASN A 35 -6.59 -16.06 12.99
N LEU A 36 -5.44 -16.30 12.35
CA LEU A 36 -4.15 -16.42 13.02
C LEU A 36 -3.70 -15.09 13.63
N TYR A 37 -3.95 -13.98 12.95
CA TYR A 37 -3.71 -12.64 13.47
C TYR A 37 -4.48 -12.37 14.77
N ALA A 38 -5.76 -12.74 14.80
CA ALA A 38 -6.61 -12.57 15.97
C ALA A 38 -6.12 -13.37 17.20
N LYS A 39 -5.45 -14.50 17.00
CA LYS A 39 -4.82 -15.26 18.11
C LYS A 39 -3.63 -14.53 18.72
N GLY A 40 -2.90 -13.76 17.92
CA GLY A 40 -1.85 -12.88 18.41
C GLY A 40 -0.58 -13.57 18.93
N ASP A 41 -0.40 -14.88 18.71
CA ASP A 41 0.71 -15.65 19.28
C ASP A 41 1.85 -15.96 18.28
N VAL A 42 3.00 -16.39 18.81
CA VAL A 42 4.20 -16.71 18.00
C VAL A 42 3.98 -17.91 17.09
N ALA A 43 3.16 -18.90 17.49
CA ALA A 43 2.89 -20.08 16.67
C ALA A 43 2.06 -19.71 15.42
N SER A 44 1.15 -18.77 15.59
CA SER A 44 0.32 -18.18 14.54
C SER A 44 1.19 -17.42 13.54
N LEU A 45 2.14 -16.62 14.03
CA LEU A 45 3.12 -15.95 13.16
C LEU A 45 3.96 -16.94 12.34
N LYS A 46 4.43 -18.04 12.95
CA LYS A 46 5.17 -19.10 12.23
C LYS A 46 4.31 -19.74 11.15
N THR A 47 3.03 -19.97 11.44
CA THR A 47 2.07 -20.54 10.47
C THR A 47 1.81 -19.57 9.31
N MET A 48 1.58 -18.29 9.60
CA MET A 48 1.43 -17.24 8.59
C MET A 48 2.67 -17.15 7.70
N HIS A 49 3.87 -17.25 8.28
CA HIS A 49 5.13 -17.25 7.54
C HIS A 49 5.20 -18.40 6.51
N THR A 50 4.76 -19.61 6.90
CA THR A 50 4.72 -20.77 5.99
C THR A 50 3.76 -20.54 4.83
N ILE A 51 2.57 -19.99 5.10
CA ILE A 51 1.58 -19.65 4.06
C ILE A 51 2.17 -18.59 3.11
N MET A 52 2.71 -17.50 3.65
CA MET A 52 3.27 -16.39 2.87
C MET A 52 4.50 -16.76 2.05
N LYS A 53 5.25 -17.80 2.41
CA LYS A 53 6.34 -18.35 1.58
C LYS A 53 5.83 -19.05 0.32
N GLN A 54 4.67 -19.72 0.42
CA GLN A 54 4.07 -20.45 -0.69
C GLN A 54 3.19 -19.56 -1.59
N GLN A 55 2.87 -18.35 -1.12
CA GLN A 55 2.08 -17.38 -1.84
C GLN A 55 2.91 -16.64 -2.89
N LYS A 56 2.49 -16.78 -4.14
CA LYS A 56 3.13 -16.18 -5.34
C LYS A 56 2.26 -15.12 -6.01
N ASP A 57 1.01 -14.99 -5.60
CA ASP A 57 0.05 -14.07 -6.20
C ASP A 57 0.45 -12.62 -5.91
N ALA A 58 0.28 -11.77 -6.92
CA ALA A 58 0.61 -10.34 -6.88
C ALA A 58 -0.69 -9.53 -6.98
N ASP A 59 -1.56 -9.70 -5.99
CA ASP A 59 -2.84 -9.00 -5.87
C ASP A 59 -3.01 -8.38 -4.48
N GLU A 60 -4.09 -7.61 -4.31
CA GLU A 60 -4.41 -6.94 -3.04
C GLU A 60 -4.68 -7.97 -1.92
N LEU A 61 -5.33 -9.09 -2.20
CA LEU A 61 -5.65 -10.12 -1.21
C LEU A 61 -4.37 -10.72 -0.61
N ALA A 62 -3.43 -11.08 -1.47
CA ALA A 62 -2.11 -11.60 -1.09
C ALA A 62 -1.29 -10.54 -0.35
N SER A 63 -1.33 -9.30 -0.83
CA SER A 63 -0.64 -8.19 -0.17
C SER A 63 -1.21 -7.92 1.21
N ARG A 64 -2.53 -8.00 1.37
CA ARG A 64 -3.21 -7.79 2.65
C ARG A 64 -2.93 -8.93 3.62
N ALA A 65 -2.86 -10.17 3.14
CA ALA A 65 -2.41 -11.30 3.95
C ALA A 65 -0.95 -11.11 4.44
N ALA A 66 -0.07 -10.58 3.57
CA ALA A 66 1.27 -10.18 3.98
C ALA A 66 1.23 -9.05 5.02
N ALA A 67 0.36 -8.05 4.86
CA ALA A 67 0.20 -6.94 5.80
C ALA A 67 -0.24 -7.40 7.20
N TYR A 68 -1.18 -8.35 7.31
CA TYR A 68 -1.50 -9.00 8.59
C TYR A 68 -0.28 -9.69 9.22
N THR A 69 0.54 -10.36 8.40
CA THR A 69 1.75 -11.05 8.87
C THR A 69 2.79 -10.04 9.40
N VAL A 70 2.99 -8.93 8.69
CA VAL A 70 3.83 -7.81 9.14
C VAL A 70 3.30 -7.23 10.44
N ALA A 71 2.01 -6.92 10.50
CA ALA A 71 1.37 -6.34 11.68
C ALA A 71 1.55 -7.23 12.91
N LEU A 72 1.40 -8.56 12.78
CA LEU A 72 1.62 -9.49 13.88
C LEU A 72 3.10 -9.54 14.27
N GLY A 73 4.00 -9.55 13.29
CA GLY A 73 5.44 -9.47 13.52
C GLY A 73 5.82 -8.23 14.34
N LEU A 74 5.24 -7.07 14.02
CA LEU A 74 5.43 -5.82 14.76
C LEU A 74 4.85 -5.89 16.19
N LYS A 75 3.64 -6.44 16.36
CA LYS A 75 3.01 -6.65 17.67
C LYS A 75 3.86 -7.55 18.58
N LEU A 76 4.49 -8.58 18.01
CA LEU A 76 5.33 -9.54 18.72
C LEU A 76 6.82 -9.16 18.81
N ASN A 77 7.19 -7.97 18.32
CA ASN A 77 8.59 -7.52 18.23
C ASN A 77 9.52 -8.52 17.49
N ARG A 78 9.00 -9.13 16.43
CA ARG A 78 9.69 -10.07 15.53
C ARG A 78 10.03 -9.35 14.22
N LEU A 79 10.97 -8.40 14.31
CA LEU A 79 11.26 -7.46 13.23
C LEU A 79 11.86 -8.14 12.00
N LYS A 80 12.70 -9.17 12.16
CA LYS A 80 13.27 -9.93 11.04
C LYS A 80 12.20 -10.64 10.22
N GLU A 81 11.13 -11.09 10.87
CA GLU A 81 9.98 -11.73 10.22
C GLU A 81 9.10 -10.69 9.53
N ALA A 82 8.87 -9.54 10.18
CA ALA A 82 8.11 -8.43 9.58
C ALA A 82 8.81 -7.88 8.32
N GLU A 83 10.12 -7.66 8.38
CA GLU A 83 10.95 -7.16 7.28
C GLU A 83 10.81 -8.00 6.00
N LYS A 84 10.81 -9.34 6.15
CA LYS A 84 10.69 -10.28 5.03
C LYS A 84 9.41 -10.13 4.22
N PHE A 85 8.33 -9.67 4.86
CA PHE A 85 7.01 -9.58 4.23
C PHE A 85 6.58 -8.15 3.93
N LEU A 86 7.29 -7.15 4.43
CA LEU A 86 7.01 -5.74 4.14
C LEU A 86 7.00 -5.44 2.62
N PRO A 87 7.96 -5.92 1.80
CA PRO A 87 7.91 -5.71 0.34
C PRO A 87 6.70 -6.37 -0.34
N LYS A 88 6.13 -7.42 0.27
CA LYS A 88 4.94 -8.11 -0.27
C LYS A 88 3.64 -7.33 -0.03
N THR A 89 3.67 -6.23 0.71
CA THR A 89 2.49 -5.37 0.95
C THR A 89 2.23 -4.36 -0.19
N LYS A 90 2.94 -4.49 -1.32
CA LYS A 90 2.93 -3.53 -2.43
C LYS A 90 1.54 -3.16 -2.94
N TYR A 91 0.62 -4.13 -3.05
CA TYR A 91 -0.72 -3.90 -3.59
C TYR A 91 -1.77 -3.65 -2.50
N CYS A 92 -1.38 -3.48 -1.24
CA CYS A 92 -2.31 -3.00 -0.21
C CYS A 92 -2.68 -1.54 -0.49
N PRO A 93 -3.86 -1.11 0.00
CA PRO A 93 -4.13 0.30 0.25
C PRO A 93 -2.91 1.01 0.83
N THR A 94 -2.52 2.11 0.20
CA THR A 94 -1.26 2.81 0.51
C THR A 94 -1.20 3.24 1.99
N VAL A 95 -2.33 3.62 2.59
CA VAL A 95 -2.47 3.90 4.03
C VAL A 95 -2.03 2.74 4.93
N ILE A 96 -2.37 1.49 4.58
CA ILE A 96 -1.95 0.30 5.35
C ILE A 96 -0.44 0.14 5.22
N ARG A 97 0.06 0.16 3.97
CA ARG A 97 1.49 -0.04 3.68
C ARG A 97 2.37 0.99 4.39
N ARG A 98 2.04 2.28 4.27
CA ARG A 98 2.79 3.38 4.90
C ARG A 98 2.75 3.30 6.41
N SER A 99 1.56 3.09 6.98
CA SER A 99 1.41 3.00 8.44
C SER A 99 2.22 1.83 9.02
N LEU A 100 2.23 0.67 8.34
CA LEU A 100 3.07 -0.46 8.73
C LEU A 100 4.57 -0.18 8.58
N GLN A 101 4.97 0.50 7.50
CA GLN A 101 6.37 0.86 7.26
C GLN A 101 6.90 1.84 8.32
N ILE A 102 6.13 2.88 8.66
CA ILE A 102 6.46 3.81 9.76
C ILE A 102 6.60 3.05 11.08
N MET A 103 5.63 2.19 11.40
CA MET A 103 5.69 1.37 12.62
C MET A 103 6.91 0.45 12.67
N PHE A 104 7.30 -0.11 11.53
CA PHE A 104 8.49 -0.93 11.40
C PHE A 104 9.78 -0.13 11.63
N GLU A 105 9.92 1.04 11.02
CA GLU A 105 11.07 1.92 11.19
C GLU A 105 11.23 2.42 12.64
N ILE A 106 10.11 2.78 13.28
CA ILE A 106 10.06 3.13 14.70
C ILE A 106 10.60 1.98 15.55
N LYS A 107 10.14 0.75 15.30
CA LYS A 107 10.57 -0.44 16.05
C LYS A 107 12.04 -0.79 15.81
N GLN A 108 12.60 -0.45 14.65
CA GLN A 108 14.04 -0.53 14.39
C GLN A 108 14.86 0.58 15.07
N GLY A 109 14.19 1.58 15.65
CA GLY A 109 14.85 2.77 16.22
C GLY A 109 15.29 3.79 15.18
N ARG A 110 14.94 3.59 13.90
CA ARG A 110 15.29 4.44 12.75
C ARG A 110 14.27 5.59 12.62
N VAL A 111 14.27 6.47 13.61
CA VAL A 111 13.28 7.56 13.74
C VAL A 111 13.37 8.57 12.60
N ASP A 112 14.57 8.95 12.16
CA ASP A 112 14.72 9.90 11.05
C ASP A 112 14.12 9.35 9.76
N TYR A 113 14.36 8.07 9.44
CA TYR A 113 13.70 7.40 8.31
C TYR A 113 12.18 7.37 8.45
N ALA A 114 11.65 7.16 9.65
CA ALA A 114 10.21 7.23 9.89
C ALA A 114 9.63 8.63 9.66
N ILE A 115 10.41 9.69 9.92
CA ILE A 115 10.04 11.08 9.61
C ILE A 115 10.12 11.34 8.11
N ASP A 116 11.17 10.88 7.43
CA ASP A 116 11.33 11.02 5.98
C ASP A 116 10.17 10.35 5.23
N LEU A 117 9.68 9.20 5.71
CA LEU A 117 8.47 8.56 5.17
C LEU A 117 7.22 9.44 5.24
N LEU A 118 7.11 10.35 6.23
CA LEU A 118 6.01 11.32 6.27
C LEU A 118 6.16 12.40 5.19
N GLU A 119 7.39 12.79 4.86
CA GLU A 119 7.68 13.73 3.78
C GLU A 119 7.33 13.11 2.43
N ASP A 120 7.69 11.83 2.22
CA ASP A 120 7.35 11.09 1.00
C ASP A 120 5.83 11.05 0.74
N VAL A 121 5.01 10.92 1.80
CA VAL A 121 3.54 10.97 1.67
C VAL A 121 3.05 12.26 1.02
N LEU A 122 3.74 13.37 1.26
CA LEU A 122 3.39 14.68 0.71
C LEU A 122 3.85 14.85 -0.73
N ASN A 123 4.84 14.07 -1.18
CA ASN A 123 5.48 14.20 -2.50
C ASN A 123 4.88 13.29 -3.58
N GLU A 124 4.02 12.33 -3.23
CA GLU A 124 3.40 11.45 -4.23
C GLU A 124 2.32 12.17 -5.06
N GLU A 125 2.58 12.36 -6.36
CA GLU A 125 1.68 12.96 -7.36
C GLU A 125 0.49 12.05 -7.73
N GLU A 126 -0.59 12.69 -8.16
CA GLU A 126 -1.98 12.27 -8.04
C GLU A 126 -2.56 11.55 -9.27
N GLU A 127 -3.33 10.48 -9.06
CA GLU A 127 -4.36 10.05 -10.03
C GLU A 127 -5.78 10.04 -9.44
N VAL A 128 -5.95 9.93 -8.12
CA VAL A 128 -7.29 9.97 -7.47
C VAL A 128 -7.21 10.73 -6.14
N TYR A 129 -7.62 11.99 -6.17
CA TYR A 129 -7.81 12.83 -4.99
C TYR A 129 -8.82 12.21 -4.00
N MET A 130 -8.59 12.41 -2.69
CA MET A 130 -9.57 12.25 -1.60
C MET A 130 -10.04 10.81 -1.30
N SER A 131 -9.13 9.84 -1.25
CA SER A 131 -9.42 8.51 -0.67
C SER A 131 -8.60 8.26 0.59
N GLU A 132 -9.17 7.52 1.55
CA GLU A 132 -8.49 7.08 2.78
C GLU A 132 -7.16 6.36 2.49
N ASN A 133 -7.00 5.82 1.27
CA ASN A 133 -5.78 5.18 0.78
C ASN A 133 -4.56 6.09 0.78
N GLN A 134 -4.73 7.41 0.81
CA GLN A 134 -3.63 8.37 0.80
C GLN A 134 -3.28 8.95 2.18
N CYS A 135 -3.93 8.43 3.22
CA CYS A 135 -3.68 8.88 4.59
C CYS A 135 -2.55 8.10 5.26
N ILE A 136 -2.18 8.57 6.45
CA ILE A 136 -1.43 7.81 7.46
C ILE A 136 -2.35 7.64 8.67
N SER A 137 -2.28 6.47 9.32
CA SER A 137 -3.04 6.25 10.55
C SER A 137 -2.53 7.12 11.70
N GLU A 138 -3.46 7.68 12.48
CA GLU A 138 -3.13 8.43 13.69
C GLU A 138 -2.33 7.58 14.68
N GLN A 139 -2.62 6.28 14.76
CA GLN A 139 -1.84 5.32 15.53
C GLN A 139 -0.34 5.33 15.17
N ALA A 140 0.01 5.41 13.88
CA ALA A 140 1.41 5.46 13.45
C ALA A 140 2.06 6.80 13.77
N LEU A 141 1.32 7.91 13.65
CA LEU A 141 1.78 9.25 14.02
C LEU A 141 2.03 9.37 15.53
N ASP A 142 1.13 8.83 16.35
CA ASP A 142 1.27 8.80 17.80
C ASP A 142 2.46 7.95 18.23
N ALA A 143 2.64 6.78 17.60
CA ALA A 143 3.80 5.93 17.85
C ALA A 143 5.12 6.66 17.50
N LEU A 144 5.14 7.41 16.40
CA LEU A 144 6.32 8.20 16.00
C LEU A 144 6.59 9.32 17.02
N TYR A 145 5.56 10.04 17.44
CA TYR A 145 5.68 11.07 18.47
C TYR A 145 6.29 10.50 19.76
N GLN A 146 5.78 9.37 20.25
CA GLN A 146 6.31 8.70 21.44
C GLN A 146 7.75 8.22 21.24
N ALA A 147 8.09 7.74 20.04
CA ALA A 147 9.45 7.31 19.72
C ALA A 147 10.46 8.47 19.69
N ILE A 148 10.06 9.64 19.19
CA ILE A 148 10.90 10.85 19.24
C ILE A 148 11.04 11.33 20.70
N ASN A 149 9.94 11.33 21.46
CA ASN A 149 9.90 11.86 22.82
C ASN A 149 10.65 10.98 23.84
N SER A 150 10.83 9.69 23.56
CA SER A 150 11.56 8.76 24.43
C SER A 150 13.09 8.81 24.27
N LYS A 151 13.60 9.56 23.28
CA LYS A 151 15.04 9.74 23.04
C LYS A 151 15.51 11.11 23.52
N GLU A 152 16.77 11.19 23.91
CA GLU A 152 17.43 12.45 24.24
C GLU A 152 17.86 13.21 22.97
N ASN A 153 17.97 14.54 23.06
CA ASN A 153 18.45 15.43 21.99
C ASN A 153 17.66 15.33 20.67
N THR A 154 16.33 15.32 20.74
CA THR A 154 15.45 15.16 19.58
C THR A 154 14.73 16.44 19.14
N ALA A 155 15.26 17.62 19.50
CA ALA A 155 14.62 18.91 19.25
C ALA A 155 14.33 19.14 17.75
N ASP A 156 15.29 18.85 16.88
CA ASP A 156 15.14 19.02 15.43
C ASP A 156 14.15 18.02 14.83
N GLN A 157 14.21 16.75 15.25
CA GLN A 157 13.26 15.71 14.84
C GLN A 157 11.84 16.06 15.24
N MET A 158 11.64 16.53 16.48
CA MET A 158 10.34 16.96 16.97
C MET A 158 9.83 18.17 16.16
N LYS A 159 10.70 19.14 15.85
CA LYS A 159 10.34 20.28 15.01
C LYS A 159 9.90 19.85 13.61
N ARG A 160 10.66 18.96 12.96
CA ARG A 160 10.32 18.37 11.65
C ARG A 160 8.97 17.64 11.70
N PHE A 161 8.82 16.72 12.66
CA PHE A 161 7.58 15.96 12.86
C PHE A 161 6.37 16.86 13.04
N ARG A 162 6.45 17.89 13.90
CA ARG A 162 5.34 18.82 14.15
C ARG A 162 4.97 19.63 12.91
N ASN A 163 5.95 20.03 12.10
CA ASN A 163 5.67 20.71 10.84
C ASN A 163 4.91 19.79 9.88
N LEU A 164 5.39 18.56 9.68
CA LEU A 164 4.76 17.57 8.82
C LEU A 164 3.37 17.18 9.29
N GLN A 165 3.17 17.00 10.61
CA GLN A 165 1.86 16.72 11.19
C GLN A 165 0.84 17.83 10.88
N ARG A 166 1.26 19.10 10.89
CA ARG A 166 0.39 20.23 10.52
C ARG A 166 0.03 20.18 9.03
N ILE A 167 1.00 19.94 8.15
CA ILE A 167 0.77 19.86 6.70
C ILE A 167 -0.14 18.67 6.37
N LEU A 168 0.14 17.49 6.92
CA LEU A 168 -0.71 16.30 6.76
C LEU A 168 -2.15 16.56 7.21
N THR A 169 -2.34 17.33 8.29
CA THR A 169 -3.67 17.73 8.76
C THR A 169 -4.33 18.71 7.78
N ALA A 170 -3.61 19.75 7.34
CA ALA A 170 -4.13 20.73 6.38
C ALA A 170 -4.52 20.10 5.03
N CYS A 171 -3.79 19.06 4.60
CA CYS A 171 -4.04 18.33 3.37
C CYS A 171 -5.03 17.15 3.54
N ASN A 172 -5.64 16.96 4.72
CA ASN A 172 -6.52 15.82 5.03
C ASN A 172 -5.89 14.44 4.74
N ARG A 173 -4.57 14.29 4.97
CA ARG A 173 -3.79 13.05 4.76
C ARG A 173 -3.67 12.22 6.04
N ARG A 174 -4.65 12.31 6.94
CA ARG A 174 -4.70 11.57 8.22
C ARG A 174 -5.99 10.77 8.30
N THR A 175 -5.92 9.57 8.84
CA THR A 175 -7.11 8.80 9.24
C THR A 175 -7.05 8.50 10.74
N ASN A 176 -8.21 8.55 11.39
CA ASN A 176 -8.38 8.15 12.78
C ASN A 176 -8.51 6.63 12.95
N ARG A 177 -8.60 5.87 11.85
CA ARG A 177 -8.64 4.41 11.90
C ARG A 177 -7.29 3.84 12.34
N SER A 178 -7.34 2.89 13.24
CA SER A 178 -6.20 2.07 13.63
C SER A 178 -5.73 1.18 12.48
N ILE A 179 -4.50 0.68 12.57
CA ILE A 179 -3.97 -0.29 11.60
C ILE A 179 -4.84 -1.55 11.54
N ASP A 180 -5.37 -1.98 12.68
CA ASP A 180 -6.28 -3.13 12.76
C ASP A 180 -7.57 -2.87 11.98
N GLU A 181 -8.20 -1.71 12.18
CA GLU A 181 -9.42 -1.33 11.44
C GLU A 181 -9.17 -1.14 9.94
N LEU A 182 -7.98 -0.67 9.56
CA LEU A 182 -7.58 -0.52 8.16
C LEU A 182 -7.34 -1.88 7.50
N LEU A 183 -6.73 -2.85 8.19
CA LEU A 183 -6.58 -4.22 7.67
C LEU A 183 -7.94 -4.88 7.43
N GLU A 184 -8.91 -4.59 8.29
CA GLU A 184 -10.29 -5.04 8.20
C GLU A 184 -11.17 -4.23 7.24
N SER A 185 -10.64 -3.16 6.64
CA SER A 185 -11.37 -2.35 5.66
C SER A 185 -11.83 -3.19 4.47
N GLN A 186 -12.74 -2.67 3.65
CA GLN A 186 -13.12 -3.38 2.44
C GLN A 186 -11.93 -3.50 1.49
N ILE A 187 -11.89 -4.60 0.75
CA ILE A 187 -10.91 -4.82 -0.31
C ILE A 187 -11.45 -4.06 -1.50
N GLU A 188 -10.77 -2.98 -1.87
CA GLU A 188 -11.10 -2.22 -3.06
C GLU A 188 -10.49 -2.96 -4.24
N VAL A 189 -11.13 -4.02 -4.71
CA VAL A 189 -10.70 -4.67 -5.96
C VAL A 189 -10.85 -3.60 -7.05
N PRO A 190 -9.76 -3.03 -7.58
CA PRO A 190 -9.92 -2.18 -8.74
C PRO A 190 -10.48 -3.12 -9.81
N MET A 191 -11.68 -2.83 -10.30
CA MET A 191 -12.09 -3.43 -11.56
C MET A 191 -10.99 -3.03 -12.52
N ILE A 192 -10.19 -4.01 -12.94
CA ILE A 192 -9.36 -3.86 -14.12
C ILE A 192 -10.40 -3.72 -15.23
N PHE A 193 -10.88 -2.51 -15.46
CA PHE A 193 -11.24 -2.12 -16.81
C PHE A 193 -9.94 -2.35 -17.57
N LYS A 194 -9.83 -3.52 -18.21
CA LYS A 194 -9.12 -3.58 -19.47
C LYS A 194 -9.90 -2.60 -20.33
N GLU A 195 -9.57 -1.31 -20.23
CA GLU A 195 -9.82 -0.45 -21.35
C GLU A 195 -9.18 -1.20 -22.52
N PRO A 196 -9.95 -1.56 -23.57
CA PRO A 196 -9.30 -2.04 -24.76
C PRO A 196 -8.28 -0.97 -25.09
N HIS A 197 -7.01 -1.35 -25.26
CA HIS A 197 -6.02 -0.46 -25.85
C HIS A 197 -6.69 0.13 -27.08
N ARG A 198 -7.18 1.37 -26.96
CA ARG A 198 -7.59 2.13 -28.12
C ARG A 198 -6.26 2.47 -28.73
N GLU A 199 -5.85 1.70 -29.73
CA GLU A 199 -4.91 2.18 -30.71
C GLU A 199 -5.46 3.53 -31.13
N ILE A 200 -4.86 4.61 -30.64
CA ILE A 200 -5.17 5.94 -31.12
C ILE A 200 -4.63 5.91 -32.54
N PRO A 201 -5.48 5.92 -33.58
CA PRO A 201 -4.97 6.02 -34.93
C PRO A 201 -4.27 7.38 -35.00
N LEU A 202 -2.93 7.35 -35.00
CA LEU A 202 -2.13 8.53 -35.26
C LEU A 202 -2.56 8.99 -36.66
N SER A 203 -3.33 10.08 -36.73
CA SER A 203 -3.71 10.64 -38.02
C SER A 203 -2.41 11.04 -38.75
N ASN A 204 -2.33 10.81 -40.06
CA ASN A 204 -1.14 11.11 -40.87
C ASN A 204 -0.61 12.55 -40.68
N LYS A 205 -1.45 13.48 -40.21
CA LYS A 205 -1.05 14.86 -39.84
C LYS A 205 -0.03 14.94 -38.69
N ILE A 206 0.05 13.93 -37.81
CA ILE A 206 1.03 13.90 -36.71
C ILE A 206 2.37 13.34 -37.22
N LEU A 207 2.35 12.39 -38.16
CA LEU A 207 3.56 11.86 -38.80
C LEU A 207 4.27 12.91 -39.65
N GLU A 208 3.51 13.78 -40.31
CA GLU A 208 4.04 14.92 -41.10
C GLU A 208 4.65 16.05 -40.24
N GLN A 209 4.38 16.05 -38.93
CA GLN A 209 4.96 17.01 -37.98
C GLN A 209 6.23 16.50 -37.31
N ILE A 210 6.65 15.25 -37.58
CA ILE A 210 7.94 14.75 -37.11
C ILE A 210 9.03 15.46 -37.92
N PRO A 211 9.89 16.28 -37.30
CA PRO A 211 10.97 16.91 -38.02
C PRO A 211 11.90 15.86 -38.64
N HIS A 212 12.27 16.04 -39.90
CA HIS A 212 13.09 15.10 -40.69
C HIS A 212 14.45 14.72 -40.05
N PHE A 213 14.90 15.40 -38.99
CA PHE A 213 16.12 15.02 -38.28
C PHE A 213 15.98 13.73 -37.43
N LEU A 214 14.77 13.19 -37.26
CA LEU A 214 14.51 11.92 -36.55
C LEU A 214 14.21 10.74 -37.48
N SER A 215 14.04 10.95 -38.79
CA SER A 215 13.95 9.85 -39.74
C SER A 215 15.35 9.26 -39.95
N ALA A 216 15.50 7.98 -39.62
CA ALA A 216 16.77 7.25 -39.59
C ALA A 216 17.40 6.98 -40.98
N GLU A 217 17.19 7.85 -41.97
CA GLU A 217 17.63 7.63 -43.35
C GLU A 217 18.97 8.32 -43.70
N ASP A 218 19.51 9.21 -42.87
CA ASP A 218 20.83 9.81 -43.12
C ASP A 218 21.97 9.10 -42.35
N ARG A 219 22.10 7.79 -42.56
CA ARG A 219 23.33 7.04 -42.22
C ARG A 219 23.83 6.23 -43.42
N GLU A 220 24.00 6.87 -44.57
CA GLU A 220 24.89 6.36 -45.60
C GLU A 220 26.26 7.04 -45.49
N VAL A 221 27.19 6.26 -44.96
CA VAL A 221 28.62 6.54 -44.89
C VAL A 221 29.17 6.64 -46.32
N LYS A 222 29.67 7.82 -46.70
CA LYS A 222 30.53 7.95 -47.88
C LYS A 222 31.84 7.19 -47.63
N SER A 223 32.08 6.16 -48.44
CA SER A 223 33.40 5.56 -48.70
C SER A 223 34.14 6.31 -49.79
#